data_AF-A0A7X4A7B2-F1
#
_entry.id   AF-A0A7X4A7B2-F1
#
_cell.length_a   1.000
_cell.length_b   1.000
_cell.length_c   1.000
_cell.angle_alpha   90.00
_cell.angle_beta   90.00
_cell.angle_gamma   90.00
#
_symmetry.space_group_name_H-M   'P 1'
#
loop_
_entity.id
_entity.type
_entity.pdbx_description
1 polymer ?
#
loop_
_entity_poly.entity_id
_entity_poly.type
_entity_poly.pdbx_seq_one_letter_code
_entity_poly.pdbx_strand_id
1 'polypeptide(L)'
;MSETGTSAEELAAAKKFLTGSYPLRFSSSPQIADMLVGLQFEGLEPDYFAERNGLIERVTLADVRRVAKSLLKPDRLTFFIVGRPAGL
;
A
#
# COMPACT_ATOMS: atom_id res chain seq x y z
N MET A 1 15.53 10.11 -5.77
CA MET A 1 14.57 9.09 -6.24
C MET A 1 15.18 8.37 -7.43
N SER A 2 14.87 7.09 -7.69
CA SER A 2 15.45 6.41 -8.86
C SER A 2 15.07 7.14 -10.15
N GLU A 3 16.01 7.27 -11.08
CA GLU A 3 15.77 7.96 -12.35
C GLU A 3 14.80 7.19 -13.25
N THR A 4 14.66 5.86 -13.03
CA THR A 4 13.91 4.94 -13.88
C THR A 4 12.50 4.60 -13.37
N GLY A 5 12.14 4.98 -12.13
CA GLY A 5 10.85 4.65 -11.52
C GLY A 5 10.61 3.13 -11.39
N THR A 6 9.39 2.73 -10.99
CA THR A 6 8.99 1.31 -10.92
C THR A 6 8.91 0.68 -12.31
N SER A 7 9.27 -0.61 -12.42
CA SER A 7 9.14 -1.41 -13.65
C SER A 7 7.75 -2.05 -13.80
N ALA A 8 7.45 -2.58 -14.98
CA ALA A 8 6.20 -3.31 -15.22
C ALA A 8 6.16 -4.65 -14.45
N GLU A 9 7.30 -5.33 -14.37
CA GLU A 9 7.48 -6.59 -13.66
C GLU A 9 7.29 -6.39 -12.15
N GLU A 10 7.87 -5.33 -11.59
CA GLU A 10 7.69 -4.96 -10.18
C GLU A 10 6.24 -4.64 -9.86
N LEU A 11 5.54 -3.90 -10.73
CA LEU A 11 4.12 -3.61 -10.56
C LEU A 11 3.28 -4.91 -10.60
N ALA A 12 3.56 -5.81 -11.53
CA ALA A 12 2.86 -7.09 -11.63
C ALA A 12 3.10 -7.97 -10.40
N ALA A 13 4.35 -8.04 -9.91
CA ALA A 13 4.70 -8.78 -8.71
C ALA A 13 3.99 -8.21 -7.47
N ALA A 14 3.97 -6.88 -7.32
CA ALA A 14 3.28 -6.22 -6.21
C ALA A 14 1.78 -6.49 -6.24
N LYS A 15 1.12 -6.38 -7.41
CA LYS A 15 -0.30 -6.70 -7.56
C LYS A 15 -0.59 -8.14 -7.16
N LYS A 16 0.14 -9.10 -7.73
CA LYS A 16 -0.01 -10.53 -7.42
C LYS A 16 0.12 -10.81 -5.92
N PHE A 17 1.08 -10.18 -5.26
CA PHE A 17 1.25 -10.30 -3.81
C PHE A 17 0.05 -9.72 -3.04
N LEU A 18 -0.38 -8.49 -3.38
CA LEU A 18 -1.45 -7.78 -2.67
C LEU A 18 -2.83 -8.43 -2.85
N THR A 19 -3.10 -9.00 -4.03
CA THR A 19 -4.37 -9.70 -4.31
C THR A 19 -4.34 -11.14 -3.81
N GLY A 20 -3.21 -11.84 -3.99
CA GLY A 20 -3.04 -13.23 -3.55
C GLY A 20 -2.97 -13.40 -2.03
N SER A 21 -2.42 -12.43 -1.29
CA SER A 21 -2.37 -12.47 0.18
C SER A 21 -3.66 -12.02 0.86
N TYR A 22 -4.61 -11.42 0.12
CA TYR A 22 -5.80 -10.83 0.70
C TYR A 22 -6.68 -11.82 1.49
N PRO A 23 -6.95 -13.05 1.00
CA PRO A 23 -7.73 -14.04 1.74
C PRO A 23 -7.16 -14.40 3.12
N LEU A 24 -5.84 -14.30 3.30
CA LEU A 24 -5.16 -14.65 4.56
C LEU A 24 -5.58 -13.72 5.71
N ARG A 25 -6.13 -12.55 5.39
CA ARG A 25 -6.67 -11.59 6.36
C ARG A 25 -8.01 -12.01 6.97
N PHE A 26 -8.59 -13.12 6.51
CA PHE A 26 -9.90 -13.62 6.96
C PHE A 26 -9.82 -15.05 7.51
N SER A 27 -8.64 -15.46 7.99
CA SER A 27 -8.42 -16.85 8.44
C SER A 27 -8.89 -17.12 9.87
N SER A 28 -9.35 -16.11 10.60
CA SER A 28 -9.90 -16.26 11.96
C SER A 28 -10.93 -15.18 12.29
N SER A 29 -11.85 -15.49 13.21
CA SER A 29 -12.88 -14.54 13.65
C SER A 29 -12.33 -13.20 14.17
N PRO A 30 -11.23 -13.16 14.96
CA PRO A 30 -10.63 -11.89 15.37
C PRO A 30 -10.15 -11.04 14.19
N GLN A 31 -9.47 -11.64 13.20
CA GLN A 31 -8.99 -10.90 12.04
C GLN A 31 -10.13 -10.37 11.17
N ILE A 32 -11.21 -11.15 11.03
CA ILE A 32 -12.43 -10.69 10.34
C ILE A 32 -13.03 -9.49 11.07
N ALA A 33 -13.14 -9.55 12.40
CA ALA A 33 -13.66 -8.46 13.20
C ALA A 33 -12.80 -7.19 13.08
N ASP A 34 -11.48 -7.29 13.18
CA ASP A 34 -10.56 -6.17 13.01
C ASP A 34 -10.73 -5.49 11.64
N MET A 35 -10.91 -6.28 10.59
CA MET A 35 -11.10 -5.77 9.24
C MET A 35 -12.46 -5.06 9.08
N LEU A 36 -13.54 -5.62 9.66
CA LEU A 36 -14.86 -4.99 9.65
C LEU A 36 -14.85 -3.65 10.38
N VAL A 37 -14.18 -3.57 11.54
CA VAL A 37 -14.03 -2.32 12.29
C VAL A 37 -13.21 -1.30 11.49
N GLY A 38 -12.12 -1.74 10.84
CA GLY A 38 -11.30 -0.90 9.98
C GLY A 38 -12.10 -0.27 8.83
N LEU A 39 -12.94 -1.04 8.13
CA LEU A 39 -13.78 -0.47 7.06
C LEU A 39 -14.78 0.55 7.59
N GLN A 40 -15.42 0.27 8.72
CA GLN A 40 -16.35 1.23 9.33
C GLN A 40 -15.65 2.53 9.73
N PHE A 41 -14.44 2.43 10.29
CA PHE A 41 -13.65 3.59 10.67
C PHE A 41 -13.28 4.47 9.46
N GLU A 42 -12.94 3.83 8.34
CA GLU A 42 -12.63 4.52 7.07
C GLU A 42 -13.89 4.94 6.28
N GLY A 43 -15.09 4.64 6.78
CA GLY A 43 -16.36 4.94 6.11
C GLY A 43 -16.58 4.18 4.80
N LEU A 44 -16.02 2.97 4.68
CA LEU A 44 -16.13 2.12 3.51
C LEU A 44 -17.26 1.10 3.66
N GLU A 45 -18.03 0.93 2.59
CA GLU A 45 -19.12 -0.04 2.53
C GLU A 45 -18.61 -1.50 2.55
N PRO A 46 -19.40 -2.47 3.05
CA PRO A 46 -19.02 -3.88 3.08
C PRO A 46 -18.62 -4.46 1.72
N ASP A 47 -19.17 -3.96 0.61
CA ASP A 47 -18.85 -4.42 -0.74
C ASP A 47 -17.37 -4.22 -1.12
N TYR A 48 -16.66 -3.34 -0.41
CA TYR A 48 -15.22 -3.14 -0.59
C TYR A 48 -14.41 -4.43 -0.47
N PHE A 49 -14.86 -5.40 0.33
CA PHE A 49 -14.23 -6.73 0.43
C PHE A 49 -14.13 -7.43 -0.92
N ALA A 50 -15.20 -7.39 -1.71
CA ALA A 50 -15.25 -8.02 -3.02
C ALA A 50 -14.55 -7.16 -4.08
N GLU A 51 -14.65 -5.83 -3.96
CA GLU A 51 -14.18 -4.90 -4.99
C GLU A 51 -12.68 -4.58 -4.93
N ARG A 52 -12.07 -4.64 -3.74
CA ARG A 52 -10.68 -4.20 -3.49
C ARG A 52 -9.67 -4.79 -4.47
N ASN A 53 -9.74 -6.10 -4.73
CA ASN A 53 -8.78 -6.74 -5.63
C ASN A 53 -8.94 -6.20 -7.07
N GLY A 54 -10.18 -5.97 -7.52
CA GLY A 54 -10.44 -5.32 -8.81
C GLY A 54 -9.91 -3.88 -8.86
N LEU A 55 -10.02 -3.13 -7.76
CA LEU A 55 -9.41 -1.79 -7.64
C LEU A 55 -7.89 -1.83 -7.78
N ILE A 56 -7.22 -2.80 -7.15
CA ILE A 56 -5.76 -2.97 -7.23
C ILE A 56 -5.31 -3.36 -8.63
N GLU A 57 -6.02 -4.28 -9.29
CA GLU A 57 -5.68 -4.71 -10.65
C GLU A 57 -5.80 -3.57 -11.67
N ARG A 58 -6.68 -2.59 -11.44
CA ARG A 58 -6.83 -1.39 -12.29
C ARG A 58 -5.66 -0.41 -12.19
N VAL A 59 -4.82 -0.47 -11.16
CA VAL A 59 -3.71 0.47 -10.97
C VAL A 59 -2.71 0.38 -12.12
N THR A 60 -2.38 1.51 -12.75
CA THR A 60 -1.42 1.54 -13.86
C THR A 60 -0.03 1.98 -13.40
N LEU A 61 0.98 1.77 -14.24
CA LEU A 61 2.33 2.28 -13.99
C LEU A 61 2.35 3.81 -13.96
N ALA A 62 1.49 4.46 -14.75
CA ALA A 62 1.33 5.91 -14.75
C ALA A 62 0.76 6.42 -13.41
N ASP A 63 -0.20 5.70 -12.81
CA ASP A 63 -0.74 6.05 -11.49
C ASP A 63 0.33 5.99 -10.41
N VAL A 64 1.12 4.90 -10.38
CA VAL A 64 2.21 4.74 -9.42
C VAL A 64 3.22 5.87 -9.55
N ARG A 65 3.66 6.17 -10.78
CA ARG A 65 4.62 7.26 -11.05
C ARG A 65 4.08 8.62 -10.64
N ARG A 66 2.81 8.90 -10.95
CA ARG A 66 2.13 10.15 -10.59
C ARG A 66 2.08 10.34 -9.07
N VAL A 67 1.64 9.31 -8.33
CA VAL A 67 1.51 9.36 -6.87
C VAL A 67 2.88 9.42 -6.19
N ALA A 68 3.86 8.66 -6.69
CA ALA A 68 5.24 8.74 -6.20
C ALA A 68 5.79 10.16 -6.35
N LYS A 69 5.58 10.81 -7.50
CA LYS A 69 6.01 12.21 -7.72
C LYS A 69 5.29 13.20 -6.80
N SER A 70 4.03 12.97 -6.41
CA SER A 70 3.31 13.86 -5.49
C SER A 70 3.73 13.70 -4.04
N LEU A 71 4.00 12.47 -3.59
CA LEU A 71 4.24 12.16 -2.17
C LEU A 71 5.73 12.14 -1.80
N LEU A 72 6.59 11.59 -2.66
CA LEU A 72 8.01 11.38 -2.36
C LEU A 72 8.81 12.63 -2.75
N LYS A 73 8.72 13.66 -1.92
CA LYS A 73 9.37 14.97 -2.09
C LYS A 73 10.66 15.04 -1.28
N PRO A 74 11.86 14.99 -1.90
CA PRO A 74 13.13 14.98 -1.17
C PRO A 74 13.31 16.18 -0.24
N ASP A 75 12.81 17.34 -0.66
CA ASP A 75 12.81 18.61 0.08
C ASP A 75 11.88 18.62 1.30
N ARG A 76 10.99 17.62 1.43
CA ARG A 76 10.05 17.48 2.54
C ARG A 76 10.25 16.19 3.34
N LEU A 77 11.38 15.51 3.14
CA LEU A 77 11.71 14.31 3.91
C LEU A 77 12.16 14.70 5.32
N THR A 78 11.56 14.08 6.32
CA THR A 78 11.99 14.18 7.72
C THR A 78 12.62 12.86 8.15
N PHE A 79 13.82 12.93 8.70
CA PHE A 79 14.53 11.77 9.25
C PHE A 79 14.55 11.85 10.76
N PHE A 80 14.18 10.76 11.43
CA PHE A 80 14.31 10.60 12.86
C PHE A 80 15.30 9.47 13.14
N ILE A 81 16.40 9.78 13.82
CA ILE A 81 17.43 8.80 14.22
C ILE A 81 17.39 8.70 15.73
N VAL A 82 17.11 7.50 16.25
CA VAL A 82 17.03 7.25 17.70
C VAL A 82 18.20 6.37 18.10
N GLY A 83 19.06 6.87 18.99
CA GLY A 83 20.26 6.17 19.46
C GLY A 83 21.29 7.11 20.06
N ARG A 84 22.55 6.68 20.12
CA ARG A 84 23.72 7.51 20.45
C ARG A 84 24.63 7.62 19.23
N PRO A 85 24.33 8.51 18.28
CA PRO A 85 25.16 8.63 17.10
C PRO A 85 26.52 9.24 17.48
N ALA A 86 27.59 8.69 16.90
CA ALA A 86 28.91 9.32 16.85
C ALA A 86 29.16 9.76 15.40
N GLY A 87 29.45 11.05 15.19
CA GLY A 87 29.80 11.57 13.86
C GLY A 87 28.63 11.86 12.92
N LEU A 88 27.46 12.19 13.46
CA LEU A 88 26.37 12.85 12.72
C LEU A 88 26.40 14.37 12.98
#